data_AF-A0AAU9ARS8-F1
#
_entry.id   AF-A0AAU9ARS8-F1
#
_cell.length_a   1.000
_cell.length_b   1.000
_cell.length_c   1.000
_cell.angle_alpha   90.00
_cell.angle_beta   90.00
_cell.angle_gamma   90.00
#
_symmetry.space_group_name_H-M   'P 1'
#
loop_
_entity.id
_entity.type
_entity.pdbx_description
1 polymer ?
#
loop_
_entity_poly.entity_id
_entity_poly.type
_entity_poly.pdbx_seq_one_letter_code
_entity_poly.pdbx_strand_id
1 'polypeptide(L)'
;MATDHDALWTIRQALAAEGRLPGGRALSPRAASGAAGSERSASERIPLDQSQLDEIAWRMLRAGVQPTVEGIRAIYGSGSPNRLHPMLRRFYAGLATRLQLAPLADEVPAPLRQLWLQALDLASDAVRERHDAQAEALRKRVAELEQREALLERKLKRLRRARADGASE
;
A
#
# COMPACT_ATOMS: atom_id res chain seq x y z
N MET A 1 -2.39 -11.90 13.88
CA MET A 1 -3.07 -10.89 13.04
C MET A 1 -2.35 -10.88 11.71
N ALA A 2 -3.06 -10.98 10.58
CA ALA A 2 -2.43 -10.88 9.26
C ALA A 2 -1.81 -9.48 9.14
N THR A 3 -0.56 -9.41 8.71
CA THR A 3 0.10 -8.11 8.50
C THR A 3 -0.41 -7.49 7.20
N ASP A 4 -0.31 -6.15 7.07
CA ASP A 4 -0.66 -5.47 5.81
C ASP A 4 0.10 -6.10 4.62
N HIS A 5 1.33 -6.56 4.84
CA HIS A 5 2.12 -7.27 3.84
C HIS A 5 1.46 -8.56 3.34
N ASP A 6 0.94 -9.39 4.25
CA ASP A 6 0.25 -10.64 3.91
C ASP A 6 -1.01 -10.36 3.07
N ALA A 7 -1.77 -9.33 3.47
CA ALA A 7 -2.98 -8.92 2.74
C ALA A 7 -2.66 -8.45 1.31
N LEU A 8 -1.60 -7.64 1.13
CA LEU A 8 -1.15 -7.21 -0.20
C LEU A 8 -0.72 -8.40 -1.07
N TRP A 9 -0.02 -9.38 -0.48
CA TRP A 9 0.40 -10.59 -1.19
C TRP A 9 -0.81 -11.41 -1.65
N THR A 10 -1.80 -11.63 -0.79
CA THR A 10 -3.04 -12.33 -1.13
C THR A 10 -3.80 -11.62 -2.24
N ILE A 11 -3.94 -10.30 -2.17
CA ILE A 11 -4.62 -9.51 -3.22
C ILE A 11 -3.90 -9.65 -4.55
N ARG A 12 -2.56 -9.56 -4.54
CA ARG A 12 -1.74 -9.75 -5.74
C ARG A 12 -1.93 -11.13 -6.35
N GLN A 13 -1.92 -12.19 -5.55
CA GLN A 13 -2.13 -13.56 -6.02
C GLN A 13 -3.51 -13.75 -6.65
N ALA A 14 -4.56 -13.22 -6.01
CA ALA A 14 -5.91 -13.27 -6.56
C ALA A 14 -6.01 -12.57 -7.93
N LEU A 15 -5.49 -11.34 -8.03
CA LEU A 15 -5.48 -10.59 -9.29
C LEU A 15 -4.65 -11.28 -10.39
N ALA A 16 -3.53 -11.93 -10.03
CA ALA A 16 -2.73 -12.70 -10.96
C ALA A 16 -3.49 -13.94 -11.48
N ALA A 17 -4.17 -14.67 -10.59
CA ALA A 17 -4.99 -15.82 -10.96
C ALA A 17 -6.15 -15.45 -11.90
N GLU A 18 -6.68 -14.24 -11.76
CA GLU A 18 -7.74 -13.68 -12.61
C GLU A 18 -7.23 -13.05 -13.92
N GLY A 19 -5.91 -13.07 -14.17
CA GLY A 19 -5.31 -12.46 -15.36
C GLY A 19 -5.40 -10.93 -15.39
N ARG A 20 -5.63 -10.29 -14.23
CA ARG A 20 -5.81 -8.83 -14.10
C ARG A 20 -4.50 -8.07 -13.91
N LEU A 21 -3.40 -8.78 -13.65
CA LEU A 21 -2.05 -8.21 -13.57
C LEU A 21 -1.27 -8.46 -14.87
N PRO A 22 -0.51 -7.46 -15.36
CA PRO A 22 0.37 -7.66 -16.50
C PRO A 22 1.43 -8.71 -16.15
N GLY A 23 1.52 -9.77 -16.97
CA GLY A 23 2.46 -10.88 -16.77
C GLY A 23 1.86 -12.16 -16.15
N GLY A 24 0.56 -12.18 -15.81
CA GLY A 24 -0.13 -13.36 -15.29
C GLY A 24 -0.53 -14.39 -16.35
N ARG A 25 0.40 -14.83 -17.22
CA ARG A 25 0.16 -16.06 -17.99
C ARG A 25 0.54 -17.22 -17.08
N ALA A 26 -0.44 -18.05 -16.74
CA ALA A 26 -0.27 -19.24 -15.90
C ALA A 26 1.02 -19.98 -16.28
N LEU A 27 1.88 -20.22 -15.28
CA LEU A 27 3.01 -21.14 -15.39
C LEU A 27 2.46 -22.56 -15.59
N SER A 28 2.06 -22.89 -16.83
CA SER A 28 1.90 -24.28 -17.24
C SER A 28 3.29 -24.93 -17.32
N PRO A 29 3.52 -26.10 -16.72
CA PRO A 29 4.77 -26.79 -16.86
C PRO A 29 4.81 -27.48 -18.24
N ARG A 30 5.99 -27.41 -18.84
CA ARG A 30 6.51 -28.31 -19.90
C ARG A 30 6.19 -27.93 -21.36
N ALA A 31 7.16 -27.24 -21.96
CA ALA A 31 7.79 -27.72 -23.19
C ALA A 31 9.23 -27.18 -23.24
N ALA A 32 10.19 -28.07 -23.04
CA ALA A 32 11.58 -27.82 -23.38
C ALA A 32 11.71 -27.85 -24.90
N SER A 33 12.41 -26.87 -25.47
CA SER A 33 13.44 -27.03 -26.51
C SER A 33 13.59 -25.75 -27.33
N GLY A 34 14.84 -25.38 -27.62
CA GLY A 34 15.17 -24.62 -28.81
C GLY A 34 15.47 -23.14 -28.57
N ALA A 35 16.75 -22.81 -28.75
CA ALA A 35 17.28 -21.47 -28.85
C ALA A 35 16.49 -20.57 -29.82
N ALA A 36 16.11 -19.37 -29.36
CA ALA A 36 15.89 -18.20 -30.19
C ALA A 36 15.82 -16.93 -29.33
N GLY A 37 16.62 -15.94 -29.71
CA GLY A 37 16.21 -14.54 -29.67
C GLY A 37 16.23 -13.83 -28.32
N SER A 38 17.13 -12.86 -28.21
CA SER A 38 17.15 -11.76 -27.25
C SER A 38 15.94 -10.81 -27.36
N GLU A 39 14.71 -11.33 -27.43
CA GLU A 39 13.48 -10.56 -27.65
C GLU A 39 12.62 -10.37 -26.39
N ARG A 40 13.07 -10.86 -25.22
CA ARG A 40 12.29 -10.80 -23.96
C ARG A 40 12.53 -9.55 -23.09
N SER A 41 13.23 -8.54 -23.57
CA SER A 41 13.71 -7.43 -22.71
C SER A 41 12.90 -6.14 -22.74
N ALA A 42 11.79 -6.09 -23.48
CA ALA A 42 10.84 -4.98 -23.39
C ALA A 42 9.43 -5.54 -23.43
N SER A 43 9.07 -6.38 -22.46
CA SER A 43 7.66 -6.66 -22.17
C SER A 43 7.00 -5.31 -21.98
N GLU A 44 6.24 -4.90 -22.99
CA GLU A 44 5.45 -3.69 -23.08
C GLU A 44 4.77 -3.48 -21.73
N ARG A 45 5.32 -2.56 -20.92
CA ARG A 45 4.81 -2.34 -19.56
C ARG A 45 3.48 -1.64 -19.73
N ILE A 46 2.42 -2.42 -19.82
CA ILE A 46 1.06 -1.90 -19.98
C ILE A 46 0.84 -0.88 -18.87
N PRO A 47 0.66 0.40 -19.22
CA PRO A 47 0.53 1.45 -18.22
C PRO A 47 -0.75 1.23 -17.43
N LEU A 48 -0.66 1.31 -16.10
CA LEU A 48 -1.82 1.18 -15.22
C LEU A 48 -2.90 2.21 -15.61
N ASP A 49 -4.10 1.71 -15.90
CA ASP A 49 -5.29 2.54 -16.10
C ASP A 49 -6.02 2.86 -14.78
N GLN A 50 -6.84 3.91 -14.78
CA GLN A 50 -7.63 4.30 -13.60
C GLN A 50 -8.59 3.20 -13.16
N SER A 51 -9.21 2.48 -14.10
CA SER A 51 -10.15 1.41 -13.77
C SER A 51 -9.47 0.26 -12.99
N GLN A 52 -8.27 -0.13 -13.41
CA GLN A 52 -7.45 -1.13 -12.73
C GLN A 52 -6.98 -0.65 -11.36
N LEU A 53 -6.57 0.61 -11.25
CA LEU A 53 -6.20 1.20 -9.96
C LEU A 53 -7.39 1.21 -9.00
N ASP A 54 -8.58 1.60 -9.47
CA ASP A 54 -9.80 1.61 -8.67
C ASP A 54 -10.15 0.19 -8.19
N GLU A 55 -10.03 -0.83 -9.05
CA GLU A 55 -10.27 -2.23 -8.68
C GLU A 55 -9.29 -2.72 -7.60
N ILE A 56 -7.99 -2.46 -7.77
CA ILE A 56 -6.97 -2.81 -6.79
C ILE A 56 -7.25 -2.10 -5.47
N ALA A 57 -7.51 -0.79 -5.50
CA ALA A 57 -7.79 0.02 -4.33
C ALA A 57 -9.05 -0.47 -3.58
N TRP A 58 -10.10 -0.88 -4.31
CA TRP A 58 -11.28 -1.49 -3.70
C TRP A 58 -10.98 -2.81 -3.00
N ARG A 59 -10.14 -3.67 -3.58
CA ARG A 59 -9.74 -4.94 -2.95
C ARG A 59 -8.93 -4.70 -1.68
N MET A 60 -8.03 -3.71 -1.70
CA MET A 60 -7.28 -3.29 -0.52
C MET A 60 -8.22 -2.82 0.59
N LEU A 61 -9.17 -1.92 0.28
CA LEU A 61 -10.16 -1.46 1.26
C LEU A 61 -11.00 -2.60 1.85
N ARG A 62 -11.45 -3.56 1.02
CA ARG A 62 -12.17 -4.75 1.51
C ARG A 62 -11.33 -5.64 2.41
N ALA A 63 -10.02 -5.67 2.20
CA ALA A 63 -9.08 -6.37 3.08
C ALA A 63 -8.69 -5.56 4.33
N GLY A 64 -9.24 -4.35 4.52
CA GLY A 64 -8.93 -3.47 5.64
C GLY A 64 -7.59 -2.73 5.50
N VAL A 65 -6.97 -2.76 4.32
CA VAL A 65 -5.69 -2.11 4.04
C VAL A 65 -5.94 -0.81 3.28
N GLN A 66 -5.32 0.28 3.72
CA GLN A 66 -5.44 1.57 3.03
C GLN A 66 -4.70 1.55 1.67
N PRO A 67 -5.36 1.94 0.56
CA PRO A 67 -4.69 2.17 -0.72
C PRO A 67 -3.66 3.29 -0.65
N THR A 68 -2.38 2.94 -0.75
CA THR A 68 -1.22 3.85 -0.85
C THR A 68 -0.48 3.65 -2.17
N VAL A 69 0.36 4.62 -2.57
CA VAL A 69 1.17 4.50 -3.79
C VAL A 69 2.07 3.27 -3.72
N GLU A 70 2.70 3.05 -2.58
CA GLU A 70 3.58 1.91 -2.30
C GLU A 70 2.81 0.60 -2.35
N GLY A 71 1.61 0.54 -1.76
CA GLY A 71 0.75 -0.64 -1.78
C GLY A 71 0.29 -1.01 -3.19
N ILE A 72 -0.14 -0.03 -3.99
CA ILE A 72 -0.50 -0.24 -5.39
C ILE A 72 0.71 -0.71 -6.19
N ARG A 73 1.90 -0.15 -5.95
CA ARG A 73 3.14 -0.60 -6.61
C ARG A 73 3.54 -2.02 -6.20
N ALA A 74 3.35 -2.40 -4.94
CA ALA A 74 3.62 -3.77 -4.49
C ALA A 74 2.72 -4.79 -5.21
N ILE A 75 1.45 -4.45 -5.42
CA ILE A 75 0.47 -5.31 -6.10
C ILE A 75 0.71 -5.32 -7.62
N TYR A 76 0.72 -4.15 -8.27
CA TYR A 76 0.80 -4.04 -9.74
C TYR A 76 2.22 -4.19 -10.29
N GLY A 77 3.26 -3.97 -9.47
CA GLY A 77 4.67 -4.08 -9.86
C GLY A 77 5.22 -2.91 -10.68
N SER A 78 4.40 -1.94 -11.08
CA SER A 78 4.84 -0.78 -11.86
C SER A 78 3.98 0.47 -11.60
N GLY A 79 4.40 1.62 -12.13
CA GLY A 79 3.74 2.92 -11.95
C GLY A 79 4.66 3.93 -11.25
N SER A 80 4.82 5.11 -11.86
CA SER A 80 5.57 6.20 -11.23
C SER A 80 4.72 6.85 -10.13
N PRO A 81 5.33 7.31 -9.01
CA PRO A 81 4.60 8.06 -7.97
C PRO A 81 3.82 9.24 -8.53
N ASN A 82 4.39 9.94 -9.52
CA ASN A 82 3.78 11.08 -10.19
C ASN A 82 2.49 10.73 -10.93
N ARG A 83 2.33 9.49 -11.40
CA ARG A 83 1.10 9.01 -12.03
C ARG A 83 0.11 8.45 -11.02
N LEU A 84 0.60 7.72 -10.02
CA LEU A 84 -0.26 7.05 -9.04
C LEU A 84 -0.92 8.02 -8.04
N HIS A 85 -0.23 9.08 -7.62
CA HIS A 85 -0.79 10.10 -6.73
C HIS A 85 -2.10 10.72 -7.24
N PRO A 86 -2.16 11.31 -8.45
CA PRO A 86 -3.39 11.91 -8.94
C PRO A 86 -4.49 10.86 -9.16
N MET A 87 -4.14 9.63 -9.55
CA MET A 87 -5.11 8.54 -9.73
C MET A 87 -5.73 8.10 -8.40
N LEU A 88 -4.94 7.94 -7.34
CA LEU A 88 -5.44 7.65 -6.00
C LEU A 88 -6.27 8.80 -5.46
N ARG A 89 -5.88 10.06 -5.73
CA ARG A 89 -6.69 11.22 -5.34
C ARG A 89 -8.07 11.19 -6.02
N ARG A 90 -8.14 10.84 -7.32
CA ARG A 90 -9.42 10.66 -8.04
C ARG A 90 -10.23 9.50 -7.47
N PHE A 91 -9.57 8.39 -7.12
CA PHE A 91 -10.21 7.26 -6.46
C PHE A 91 -10.90 7.70 -5.17
N TYR A 92 -10.17 8.35 -4.25
CA TYR A 92 -10.72 8.82 -2.97
C TYR A 92 -11.77 9.92 -3.13
N ALA A 93 -11.60 10.85 -4.07
CA ALA A 93 -12.60 11.89 -4.34
C ALA A 93 -13.94 11.29 -4.78
N GLY A 94 -13.93 10.22 -5.56
CA GLY A 94 -15.14 9.50 -5.97
C GLY A 94 -15.59 8.41 -4.99
N LEU A 95 -14.87 8.18 -3.88
CA LEU A 95 -15.14 7.07 -2.97
C LEU A 95 -16.51 7.22 -2.30
N ALA A 96 -16.85 8.41 -1.81
CA ALA A 96 -18.14 8.68 -1.18
C ALA A 96 -19.31 8.42 -2.14
N THR A 97 -19.18 8.82 -3.40
CA THR A 97 -20.20 8.57 -4.44
C THR A 97 -20.34 7.08 -4.75
N ARG A 98 -19.23 6.34 -4.88
CA ARG A 98 -19.26 4.90 -5.15
C ARG A 98 -19.74 4.08 -3.96
N LEU A 99 -19.51 4.57 -2.75
CA LEU A 99 -20.03 3.95 -1.53
C LEU A 99 -21.55 4.05 -1.43
N GLN A 100 -22.23 4.81 -2.31
CA GLN A 100 -23.68 5.01 -2.37
C GLN A 100 -24.30 4.69 -1.02
N LEU A 101 -24.03 5.54 -0.02
CA LEU A 101 -24.74 5.49 1.24
C LEU A 101 -26.20 5.65 0.85
N ALA A 102 -26.90 4.52 0.69
CA ALA A 102 -28.28 4.51 0.27
C ALA A 102 -29.00 5.44 1.23
N PRO A 103 -29.85 6.36 0.73
CA PRO A 103 -30.68 7.14 1.63
C PRO A 103 -31.36 6.15 2.57
N LEU A 104 -31.09 6.30 3.87
CA LEU A 104 -31.63 5.42 4.89
C LEU A 104 -33.15 5.41 4.67
N ALA A 105 -33.75 4.24 4.42
CA ALA A 105 -35.17 4.15 4.14
C ALA A 105 -35.97 4.97 5.17
N ASP A 106 -36.96 5.73 4.70
CA ASP A 106 -37.60 6.79 5.47
C ASP A 106 -38.18 6.32 6.82
N GLU A 107 -38.43 5.01 6.99
CA GLU A 107 -38.89 4.43 8.25
C GLU A 107 -38.05 3.23 8.70
N VAL A 108 -36.83 3.50 9.18
CA VAL A 108 -36.11 2.54 10.04
C VAL A 108 -36.68 2.63 11.47
N PRO A 109 -37.18 1.53 12.06
CA PRO A 109 -37.64 1.51 13.45
C PRO A 109 -36.58 2.06 14.40
N ALA A 110 -37.00 2.85 15.39
CA ALA A 110 -36.08 3.51 16.32
C ALA A 110 -35.04 2.56 16.96
N PRO A 111 -35.38 1.33 17.39
CA PRO A 111 -34.40 0.40 17.96
C PRO A 111 -33.30 0.00 16.95
N LEU A 112 -33.66 -0.21 15.69
CA LEU A 112 -32.70 -0.60 14.65
C LEU A 112 -31.79 0.58 14.28
N ARG A 113 -32.33 1.79 14.30
CA ARG A 113 -31.54 3.03 14.12
C ARG A 113 -30.53 3.22 15.25
N GLN A 114 -30.94 3.01 16.49
CA GLN A 114 -30.04 3.09 17.65
C GLN A 114 -28.93 2.03 17.58
N LEU A 115 -29.28 0.78 17.23
CA LEU A 115 -28.30 -0.28 17.04
C LEU A 115 -27.29 0.05 15.92
N TRP A 116 -27.76 0.61 14.81
CA TRP A 116 -26.90 1.04 13.71
C TRP A 116 -25.93 2.16 14.12
N LEU A 117 -26.41 3.17 14.86
CA LEU A 117 -25.56 4.25 15.37
C LEU A 117 -24.51 3.71 16.36
N GLN A 118 -24.90 2.81 17.25
CA GLN A 118 -23.96 2.15 18.17
C GLN A 118 -22.91 1.33 17.43
N ALA A 119 -23.30 0.59 16.39
CA ALA A 119 -22.35 -0.15 15.55
C ALA A 119 -21.38 0.78 14.81
N LEU A 120 -21.87 1.93 14.33
CA LEU A 120 -21.06 2.97 13.69
C LEU A 120 -20.06 3.61 14.67
N ASP A 121 -20.48 3.91 15.89
CA ASP A 121 -19.61 4.45 16.93
C ASP A 121 -18.51 3.45 17.28
N LEU A 122 -18.88 2.18 17.53
CA LEU A 122 -17.92 1.11 17.81
C LEU A 122 -16.91 0.91 16.66
N ALA A 123 -17.40 0.94 15.42
CA ALA A 123 -16.55 0.83 14.24
C ALA A 123 -15.61 2.05 14.10
N SER A 124 -16.12 3.24 14.36
CA SER A 124 -15.35 4.49 14.30
C SER A 124 -14.25 4.51 15.36
N ASP A 125 -14.56 4.05 16.58
CA ASP A 125 -13.58 3.96 17.67
C ASP A 125 -12.51 2.91 17.37
N ALA A 126 -12.88 1.74 16.82
CA ALA A 126 -11.92 0.74 16.39
C ALA A 126 -10.98 1.26 15.29
N VAL A 127 -11.49 2.09 14.37
CA VAL A 127 -10.65 2.74 13.33
C VAL A 127 -9.72 3.77 13.95
N ARG A 128 -10.20 4.61 14.88
CA ARG A 128 -9.37 5.59 15.59
C ARG A 128 -8.25 4.92 16.36
N GLU A 129 -8.56 3.87 17.12
CA GLU A 129 -7.56 3.13 17.91
C GLU A 129 -6.45 2.55 17.03
N ARG A 130 -6.80 1.95 15.89
CA ARG A 130 -5.81 1.46 14.92
C ARG A 130 -4.94 2.58 14.35
N HIS A 131 -5.56 3.72 14.02
CA HIS A 131 -4.83 4.87 13.49
C HIS A 131 -3.87 5.45 14.54
N ASP A 132 -4.31 5.56 15.80
CA ASP A 132 -3.48 6.04 16.89
C ASP A 132 -2.31 5.07 17.17
N ALA A 133 -2.55 3.76 17.14
CA ALA A 133 -1.50 2.75 17.26
C ALA A 133 -0.46 2.85 16.12
N GLN A 134 -0.92 3.09 14.89
CA GLN A 134 -0.03 3.32 13.74
C GLN A 134 0.77 4.62 13.89
N ALA A 135 0.14 5.70 14.35
CA ALA A 135 0.81 6.98 14.60
C ALA A 135 1.89 6.85 15.69
N GLU A 136 1.60 6.13 16.77
CA GLU A 136 2.57 5.83 17.83
C GLU A 136 3.73 4.96 17.34
N ALA A 137 3.46 3.94 16.52
CA ALA A 137 4.51 3.13 15.91
C ALA A 137 5.43 3.96 15.01
N LEU A 138 4.86 4.88 14.21
CA LEU A 138 5.62 5.81 13.38
C LEU A 138 6.46 6.77 14.23
N ARG A 139 5.90 7.36 15.30
CA ARG A 139 6.64 8.23 16.23
C ARG A 139 7.86 7.53 16.83
N LYS A 140 7.67 6.29 17.30
CA LYS A 140 8.78 5.46 17.82
C LYS A 140 9.84 5.21 16.77
N ARG A 141 9.43 4.93 15.53
CA ARG A 141 10.37 4.67 14.44
C ARG A 141 11.17 5.91 14.05
N VAL A 142 10.54 7.07 14.01
CA VAL A 142 11.21 8.36 13.77
C VAL A 142 12.24 8.63 14.87
N ALA A 143 11.87 8.49 16.13
CA ALA A 143 12.79 8.68 17.25
C ALA A 143 14.00 7.72 17.20
N GLU A 144 13.78 6.46 16.80
CA GLU A 144 14.86 5.49 16.62
C GLU A 144 15.82 5.91 15.49
N LEU A 145 15.29 6.43 14.38
CA LEU A 145 16.09 6.91 13.26
C LEU A 145 16.92 8.14 13.66
N GLU A 146 16.34 9.10 14.37
CA GLU A 146 17.05 10.29 14.89
C GLU A 146 18.20 9.90 15.84
N GLN A 147 17.99 8.92 16.72
CA GLN A 147 19.06 8.41 17.58
C GLN A 147 20.20 7.78 16.78
N ARG A 148 19.88 6.98 15.76
CA ARG A 148 20.88 6.36 14.88
C ARG A 148 21.66 7.42 14.11
N GLU A 149 21.00 8.44 13.60
CA GLU A 149 21.62 9.56 12.90
C GLU A 149 22.61 10.30 13.81
N ALA A 150 22.18 10.67 15.03
CA ALA A 150 23.06 11.33 16.00
C ALA A 150 24.29 10.47 16.37
N LEU A 151 24.14 9.15 16.46
CA LEU A 151 25.27 8.23 16.70
C LEU A 151 26.24 8.21 15.52
N LEU A 152 25.73 8.19 14.28
CA LEU A 152 26.56 8.21 13.07
C LEU A 152 27.30 9.54 12.93
N GLU A 153 26.65 10.67 13.19
CA GLU A 153 27.29 11.99 13.18
C GLU A 153 28.43 12.08 14.20
N ARG A 154 28.22 11.57 15.43
CA ARG A 154 29.26 11.49 16.46
C ARG A 154 30.45 10.65 16.00
N LYS A 155 30.19 9.49 15.37
CA LYS A 155 31.24 8.63 14.81
C LYS A 155 32.01 9.33 13.68
N LEU A 156 31.33 9.97 12.75
CA LEU A 156 31.94 10.74 11.66
C LEU A 156 32.82 11.88 12.20
N LYS A 157 32.33 12.61 13.22
CA LYS A 157 33.10 13.68 13.86
C LYS A 157 34.37 13.16 14.53
N ARG A 158 34.32 11.99 15.18
CA ARG A 158 35.50 11.33 15.77
C ARG A 158 36.52 10.93 14.69
N LEU A 159 36.08 10.29 13.61
CA LEU A 159 36.95 9.88 12.51
C LEU A 159 37.62 11.08 11.83
N ARG A 160 36.89 12.19 11.63
CA ARG A 160 37.45 13.43 11.06
C ARG A 160 38.54 14.02 11.95
N ARG A 161 38.36 14.01 13.28
CA ARG A 161 39.37 14.48 14.25
C ARG A 161 40.63 13.60 14.21
N ALA A 162 40.47 12.29 14.33
CA ALA A 162 41.59 11.34 14.27
C ALA A 162 42.41 11.46 12.96
N ARG A 163 41.74 11.76 11.83
CA ARG A 163 42.42 12.00 10.55
C ARG A 163 43.16 13.33 10.48
N ALA A 164 42.68 14.37 11.15
CA ALA A 164 43.35 15.67 11.21
C ALA A 164 44.60 15.62 12.11
N ASP A 165 44.50 14.91 13.24
CA ASP A 165 45.58 14.74 14.19
C ASP A 165 46.72 13.89 13.60
N GLY A 166 46.39 12.80 12.88
CA GLY A 166 47.38 11.94 12.21
C GLY A 166 47.98 12.50 10.92
N ALA A 167 47.60 13.71 10.48
CA ALA A 167 48.20 14.41 9.34
C ALA A 167 49.15 15.54 9.76
N SER A 168 49.34 15.76 11.06
CA SER A 168 50.18 16.81 11.64
C SER A 168 51.46 16.26 12.34
N GLU A 169 51.72 14.96 12.22
CA GLU A 169 53.00 14.30 12.56
C GLU A 169 53.80 14.02 11.27
#